data_AF-A0A952MCL8-F1
#
_entry.id   AF-A0A952MCL8-F1
#
_cell.length_a   1.000
_cell.length_b   1.000
_cell.length_c   1.000
_cell.angle_alpha   90.00
_cell.angle_beta   90.00
_cell.angle_gamma   90.00
#
_symmetry.space_group_name_H-M   'P 1'
#
loop_
_entity.id
_entity.type
_entity.pdbx_description
1 polymer ?
#
loop_
_entity_poly.entity_id
_entity_poly.type
_entity_poly.pdbx_seq_one_letter_code
_entity_poly.pdbx_strand_id
1 'polypeptide(L)'
;MKDVAKWLLAFICFIAAIGTMTISWVSGIVYLLVGLFLIPPLLKYFETTSKLVIPRPLKYVIVVFGIFLGNVFSSSKNIIESTSPLMDEKVVVTENAIGKEENKYTFDKDGSLVSSPKGDAITYQIENKEFNQVISKASFDLRISKRVDENQIRELAQEVMSDFPGYRKYFIFYWLPDMEIGRGAWAISHYNASDDNYLQITIQGASEEEEFRMKSTSVPNGEIIGRWYDGRPHVESMITIYKENGQLKIRQVHSDGSFGDKDLELNGKKYIYQNQFGEFFRIENDGNLGWYGKNGRFALASKVD
;
A
#
# COMPACT_ATOMS: atom_id res chain seq x y z
N MET A 1 -27.38 33.75 27.88
CA MET A 1 -26.19 32.86 28.03
C MET A 1 -26.52 31.37 28.02
N LYS A 2 -27.58 30.89 28.70
CA LYS A 2 -27.90 29.44 28.76
C LYS A 2 -28.27 28.80 27.42
N ASP A 3 -28.89 29.55 26.50
CA ASP A 3 -29.30 28.99 25.21
C ASP A 3 -28.18 29.02 24.15
N VAL A 4 -27.27 30.00 24.23
CA VAL A 4 -26.07 30.06 23.37
C VAL A 4 -25.15 28.87 23.63
N ALA A 5 -24.98 28.46 24.90
CA ALA A 5 -24.17 27.29 25.26
C ALA A 5 -24.77 25.97 24.73
N LYS A 6 -26.09 25.85 24.65
CA LYS A 6 -26.76 24.66 24.09
C LYS A 6 -26.55 24.58 22.57
N TRP A 7 -26.69 25.69 21.87
CA TRP A 7 -26.47 25.75 20.43
C TRP A 7 -25.00 25.52 20.04
N LEU A 8 -24.07 26.07 20.82
CA LEU A 8 -22.63 25.84 20.62
C LEU A 8 -22.27 24.36 20.79
N LEU A 9 -22.81 23.70 21.82
CA LEU A 9 -22.57 22.28 22.08
C LEU A 9 -23.19 21.39 21.00
N ALA A 10 -24.41 21.70 20.56
CA ALA A 10 -25.07 20.98 19.46
C ALA A 10 -24.24 21.09 18.16
N PHE A 11 -23.67 22.26 17.89
CA PHE A 11 -22.82 22.50 16.72
C PHE A 11 -21.48 21.72 16.80
N ILE A 12 -20.84 21.66 17.98
CA ILE A 12 -19.61 20.88 18.18
C ILE A 12 -19.88 19.38 17.99
N CYS A 13 -20.96 18.85 18.56
CA CYS A 13 -21.35 17.44 18.36
C CYS A 13 -21.67 17.13 16.90
N PHE A 14 -22.28 18.07 16.16
CA PHE A 14 -22.56 17.93 14.74
C PHE A 14 -21.28 17.86 13.89
N ILE A 15 -20.29 18.72 14.17
CA ILE A 15 -18.99 18.68 13.48
C ILE A 15 -18.22 17.39 13.80
N ALA A 16 -18.25 16.93 15.06
CA ALA A 16 -17.62 15.65 15.44
C ALA A 16 -18.30 14.43 14.77
N ALA A 17 -19.63 14.47 14.60
CA ALA A 17 -20.37 13.45 13.84
C ALA A 17 -19.96 13.44 12.36
N ILE A 18 -19.84 14.61 11.72
CA ILE A 18 -19.35 14.72 10.33
C ILE A 18 -17.92 14.18 10.21
N GLY A 19 -17.04 14.49 11.16
CA GLY A 19 -15.65 14.02 11.15
C GLY A 19 -15.48 12.51 11.39
N THR A 20 -16.47 11.82 11.97
CA THR A 20 -16.44 10.36 12.16
C THR A 20 -17.13 9.60 11.02
N MET A 21 -18.04 10.26 10.30
CA MET A 21 -18.67 9.73 9.09
C MET A 21 -17.69 9.54 7.92
N THR A 22 -16.49 10.11 7.96
CA THR A 22 -15.43 9.89 6.97
C THR A 22 -14.67 8.57 7.16
N ILE A 23 -14.89 7.87 8.29
CA ILE A 23 -14.20 6.60 8.63
C ILE A 23 -15.16 5.41 8.46
N SER A 24 -16.39 5.51 8.98
CA SER A 24 -17.49 4.57 8.67
C SER A 24 -18.83 5.11 9.21
N TRP A 25 -19.86 5.11 8.37
CA TRP A 25 -21.21 5.57 8.72
C TRP A 25 -21.85 4.72 9.83
N VAL A 26 -21.54 3.42 9.87
CA VAL A 26 -22.10 2.48 10.85
C VAL A 26 -21.53 2.74 12.24
N SER A 27 -20.22 2.97 12.36
CA SER A 27 -19.59 3.28 13.65
C SER A 27 -20.11 4.60 14.22
N GLY A 28 -20.30 5.63 13.38
CA GLY A 28 -20.85 6.92 13.82
C GLY A 28 -22.25 6.80 14.44
N ILE A 29 -23.12 5.98 13.85
CA ILE A 29 -24.47 5.73 14.37
C ILE A 29 -24.42 4.97 15.70
N VAL A 30 -23.55 3.95 15.81
CA VAL A 30 -23.40 3.18 17.06
C VAL A 30 -22.91 4.07 18.21
N TYR A 31 -21.91 4.92 17.99
CA TYR A 31 -21.44 5.85 19.03
C TYR A 31 -22.49 6.87 19.45
N LEU A 32 -23.30 7.35 18.51
CA LEU A 32 -24.45 8.21 18.81
C LEU A 32 -25.47 7.50 19.69
N LEU A 33 -25.83 6.25 19.37
CA LEU A 33 -26.79 5.48 20.15
C LEU A 33 -26.26 5.16 21.56
N VAL A 34 -24.99 4.78 21.69
CA VAL A 34 -24.34 4.53 22.98
C VAL A 34 -24.30 5.81 23.82
N GLY A 35 -23.89 6.93 23.22
CA GLY A 35 -23.80 8.22 23.91
C GLY A 35 -25.15 8.73 24.38
N LEU A 36 -26.20 8.55 23.58
CA LEU A 36 -27.52 9.09 23.84
C LEU A 36 -28.35 8.23 24.79
N PHE A 37 -28.17 6.89 24.76
CA PHE A 37 -29.02 5.96 25.51
C PHE A 37 -28.33 5.26 26.69
N LEU A 38 -27.03 4.98 26.64
CA LEU A 38 -26.34 4.21 27.69
C LEU A 38 -25.65 5.09 28.73
N ILE A 39 -25.08 6.22 28.33
CA ILE A 39 -24.34 7.09 29.26
C ILE A 39 -25.24 7.79 30.29
N PRO A 40 -26.45 8.30 29.95
CA PRO A 40 -27.29 8.97 30.96
C PRO A 40 -27.75 8.07 32.12
N PRO A 41 -28.19 6.81 31.89
CA PRO A 41 -28.49 5.87 32.97
C PRO A 41 -27.26 5.54 33.84
N LEU A 42 -26.09 5.34 33.23
CA LEU A 42 -24.84 5.04 33.93
C LEU A 42 -24.39 6.20 34.83
N LEU A 43 -24.43 7.43 34.32
CA LEU A 43 -24.12 8.62 35.13
C LEU A 43 -25.10 8.78 36.29
N LYS A 44 -26.40 8.56 36.05
CA LYS A 44 -27.42 8.64 37.12
C LYS A 44 -27.17 7.58 38.20
N TYR A 45 -26.85 6.35 37.80
CA TYR A 45 -26.48 5.27 38.72
C TYR A 45 -25.23 5.62 39.54
N PHE A 46 -24.21 6.18 38.89
CA PHE A 46 -22.98 6.61 39.56
C PHE A 46 -23.24 7.73 40.59
N GLU A 47 -24.06 8.74 40.25
CA GLU A 47 -24.43 9.81 41.18
C GLU A 47 -25.18 9.27 42.41
N THR A 48 -26.08 8.30 42.21
CA THR A 48 -26.81 7.69 43.32
C THR A 48 -25.91 6.87 44.24
N THR A 49 -24.92 6.16 43.70
CA THR A 49 -24.04 5.28 44.47
C THR A 49 -22.92 6.06 45.16
N SER A 50 -22.34 7.05 44.48
CA SER A 50 -21.19 7.83 45.00
C SER A 50 -21.60 9.03 45.86
N LYS A 51 -22.88 9.43 45.85
CA LYS A 51 -23.38 10.70 46.41
C LYS A 51 -22.69 11.96 45.85
N LEU A 52 -21.90 11.81 44.78
CA LEU A 52 -21.21 12.91 44.12
C LEU A 52 -22.17 13.56 43.12
N VAL A 53 -22.47 14.85 43.29
CA VAL A 53 -23.30 15.60 42.33
C VAL A 53 -22.40 16.14 41.23
N ILE A 54 -22.47 15.54 40.04
CA ILE A 54 -21.65 15.99 38.91
C ILE A 54 -22.31 17.24 38.32
N PRO A 55 -21.59 18.38 38.23
CA PRO A 55 -22.12 19.58 37.63
C PRO A 55 -22.57 19.31 36.19
N ARG A 56 -23.74 19.83 35.81
CA ARG A 56 -24.31 19.65 34.46
C ARG A 56 -23.32 19.85 33.30
N PRO A 57 -22.44 20.88 33.27
CA PRO A 57 -21.47 21.02 32.17
C PRO A 57 -20.46 19.86 32.11
N LEU A 58 -20.06 19.31 33.27
CA LEU A 58 -19.06 18.25 33.35
C LEU A 58 -19.58 16.90 32.82
N LYS A 59 -20.90 16.66 32.91
CA LYS A 59 -21.54 15.47 32.32
C LYS A 59 -21.33 15.38 30.82
N TYR A 60 -21.37 16.52 30.12
CA TYR A 60 -21.17 16.58 28.68
C TYR A 60 -19.69 16.43 28.30
N VAL A 61 -18.78 16.97 29.12
CA VAL A 61 -17.33 16.82 28.93
C VAL A 61 -16.91 15.35 29.04
N ILE A 62 -17.44 14.61 30.01
CA ILE A 62 -17.12 13.18 30.21
C ILE A 62 -17.52 12.35 28.98
N VAL A 63 -18.67 12.64 28.37
CA VAL A 63 -19.14 11.95 27.16
C VAL A 63 -18.19 12.18 25.99
N VAL A 64 -17.81 13.44 25.75
CA VAL A 64 -16.91 13.81 24.64
C VAL A 64 -15.50 13.24 24.86
N PHE A 65 -15.00 13.27 26.10
CA PHE A 65 -13.68 12.74 26.43
C PHE A 65 -13.62 11.21 26.34
N GLY A 66 -14.71 10.51 26.68
CA GLY A 66 -14.80 9.05 26.53
C GLY A 66 -14.75 8.59 25.07
N ILE A 67 -15.40 9.34 24.16
CA ILE A 67 -15.33 9.08 22.71
C ILE A 67 -13.91 9.31 22.18
N PHE A 68 -13.22 10.34 22.68
CA PHE A 68 -11.83 10.63 22.30
C PHE A 68 -10.86 9.53 22.75
N LEU A 69 -10.97 9.08 24.01
CA LEU A 69 -10.14 7.98 24.54
C LEU A 69 -10.38 6.64 23.83
N GLY A 70 -11.63 6.34 23.45
CA GLY A 70 -11.95 5.11 22.71
C GLY A 70 -11.22 5.02 21.36
N ASN A 71 -11.07 6.16 20.66
CA ASN A 71 -10.35 6.22 19.40
C ASN A 71 -8.83 6.06 19.59
N VAL A 72 -8.26 6.65 20.67
CA VAL A 72 -6.82 6.52 20.98
C VAL A 72 -6.45 5.09 21.36
N PHE A 73 -7.27 4.40 22.16
CA PHE A 73 -7.00 3.01 22.60
C PHE A 73 -7.34 1.94 21.56
N SER A 74 -8.27 2.21 20.63
CA SER A 74 -8.52 1.28 19.51
C SER A 74 -7.35 1.25 18.52
N SER A 75 -6.51 2.29 18.49
CA SER A 75 -5.33 2.38 17.62
C SER A 75 -4.12 1.62 18.19
N SER A 76 -4.06 1.36 19.51
CA SER A 76 -2.93 0.70 20.16
C SER A 76 -3.03 -0.81 20.29
N LYS A 77 -4.18 -1.44 19.96
CA LYS A 77 -4.39 -2.89 20.09
C LYS A 77 -3.88 -3.75 18.93
N ASN A 78 -3.38 -3.15 17.84
CA ASN A 78 -2.83 -3.89 16.70
C ASN A 78 -1.32 -4.20 16.84
N ILE A 79 -0.72 -3.96 18.00
CA ILE A 79 0.68 -4.27 18.29
C ILE A 79 0.66 -5.14 19.54
N ILE A 80 0.84 -6.45 19.36
CA ILE A 80 1.27 -7.50 20.30
C ILE A 80 0.62 -8.80 19.80
N GLU A 81 1.28 -9.48 18.86
CA GLU A 81 1.38 -10.95 18.81
C GLU A 81 2.33 -11.36 17.68
N SER A 82 3.60 -11.57 18.02
CA SER A 82 4.49 -12.50 17.33
C SER A 82 5.78 -12.63 18.14
N THR A 83 5.74 -13.47 19.16
CA THR A 83 6.94 -14.10 19.69
C THR A 83 6.75 -15.60 19.51
N SER A 84 7.56 -16.22 18.67
CA SER A 84 7.70 -17.67 18.59
C SER A 84 9.17 -18.05 18.75
N PRO A 85 9.45 -19.24 19.33
CA PRO A 85 10.68 -19.52 20.04
C PRO A 85 11.78 -20.13 19.17
N LEU A 86 13.01 -19.99 19.67
CA LEU A 86 14.24 -20.68 19.26
C LEU A 86 14.05 -22.20 19.12
N MET A 87 14.61 -22.79 18.07
CA MET A 87 15.05 -24.18 18.07
C MET A 87 16.28 -24.38 17.16
N ASP A 88 17.15 -25.25 17.66
CA ASP A 88 18.54 -25.50 17.29
C ASP A 88 18.74 -26.29 16.00
N GLU A 89 19.78 -25.87 15.28
CA GLU A 89 20.85 -26.64 14.64
C GLU A 89 20.70 -28.18 14.50
N LYS A 90 20.74 -28.67 13.24
CA LYS A 90 21.80 -29.59 12.77
C LYS A 90 21.84 -29.75 11.25
N VAL A 91 23.01 -29.45 10.71
CA VAL A 91 23.45 -29.60 9.32
C VAL A 91 23.89 -31.06 9.08
N VAL A 92 23.42 -31.67 7.99
CA VAL A 92 24.12 -32.76 7.30
C VAL A 92 24.05 -32.51 5.80
N VAL A 93 25.21 -32.28 5.19
CA VAL A 93 25.44 -32.08 3.76
C VAL A 93 25.71 -33.43 3.11
N THR A 94 25.09 -33.70 1.96
CA THR A 94 25.64 -34.58 0.92
C THR A 94 25.37 -34.02 -0.48
N GLU A 95 26.45 -33.79 -1.22
CA GLU A 95 26.47 -33.46 -2.65
C GLU A 95 26.08 -34.69 -3.50
N ASN A 96 25.28 -34.49 -4.56
CA ASN A 96 25.76 -34.55 -5.95
C ASN A 96 24.66 -34.46 -7.02
N ALA A 97 25.06 -33.82 -8.13
CA ALA A 97 24.70 -34.05 -9.53
C ALA A 97 23.44 -33.39 -10.17
N ILE A 98 23.72 -32.32 -10.92
CA ILE A 98 23.41 -32.06 -12.36
C ILE A 98 21.96 -32.28 -12.85
N GLY A 99 21.31 -31.19 -13.27
CA GLY A 99 20.40 -31.18 -14.43
C GLY A 99 19.15 -30.29 -14.32
N LYS A 100 19.08 -29.29 -15.21
CA LYS A 100 17.91 -28.48 -15.64
C LYS A 100 17.37 -27.42 -14.68
N GLU A 101 17.42 -26.17 -15.14
CA GLU A 101 16.68 -25.03 -14.59
C GLU A 101 15.17 -25.27 -14.81
N GLU A 102 14.48 -25.66 -13.73
CA GLU A 102 13.03 -25.58 -13.61
C GLU A 102 12.71 -24.77 -12.33
N ASN A 103 11.69 -23.93 -12.45
CA ASN A 103 11.33 -22.83 -11.56
C ASN A 103 11.29 -23.18 -10.05
N LYS A 104 12.01 -22.40 -9.23
CA LYS A 104 12.13 -22.54 -7.77
C LYS A 104 11.01 -21.81 -6.98
N TYR A 105 9.77 -22.24 -7.12
CA TYR A 105 8.75 -21.93 -6.11
C TYR A 105 8.06 -23.22 -5.68
N THR A 106 8.29 -23.63 -4.42
CA THR A 106 7.53 -24.69 -3.76
C THR A 106 6.52 -24.04 -2.82
N PHE A 107 5.25 -24.33 -3.03
CA PHE A 107 4.15 -23.89 -2.18
C PHE A 107 3.79 -25.01 -1.19
N ASP A 108 3.54 -24.65 0.06
CA ASP A 108 2.94 -25.58 1.03
C ASP A 108 1.48 -25.87 0.67
N LYS A 109 0.91 -26.93 1.29
CA LYS A 109 -0.46 -27.40 1.01
C LYS A 109 -1.56 -26.38 1.37
N ASP A 110 -1.21 -25.30 2.04
CA ASP A 110 -2.07 -24.19 2.43
C ASP A 110 -1.83 -22.91 1.61
N GLY A 111 -0.90 -22.92 0.65
CA GLY A 111 -0.54 -21.76 -0.16
C GLY A 111 0.44 -20.79 0.49
N SER A 112 1.02 -21.15 1.65
CA SER A 112 2.08 -20.37 2.30
C SER A 112 3.43 -20.62 1.61
N LEU A 113 4.24 -19.56 1.45
CA LEU A 113 5.57 -19.66 0.86
C LEU A 113 6.62 -20.05 1.89
N VAL A 114 7.38 -21.09 1.58
CA VAL A 114 8.60 -21.46 2.29
C VAL A 114 9.74 -20.59 1.73
N SER A 115 10.39 -19.81 2.59
CA SER A 115 11.47 -18.88 2.21
C SER A 115 12.53 -19.56 1.33
N SER A 116 12.79 -18.99 0.15
CA SER A 116 13.73 -19.52 -0.84
C SER A 116 15.17 -19.56 -0.30
N PRO A 117 15.94 -20.64 -0.55
CA PRO A 117 17.30 -20.76 -0.05
C PRO A 117 18.27 -19.86 -0.84
N LYS A 118 18.86 -18.88 -0.14
CA LYS A 118 20.10 -18.13 -0.48
C LYS A 118 20.27 -17.88 -1.99
N GLY A 119 19.34 -17.10 -2.56
CA GLY A 119 19.25 -16.78 -3.99
C GLY A 119 20.19 -15.66 -4.45
N ASP A 120 20.38 -15.57 -5.76
CA ASP A 120 21.36 -14.74 -6.48
C ASP A 120 21.63 -13.36 -5.86
N ALA A 121 22.92 -12.99 -5.80
CA ALA A 121 23.40 -11.72 -5.29
C ALA A 121 22.65 -10.54 -5.95
N ILE A 122 21.99 -9.73 -5.13
CA ILE A 122 21.33 -8.50 -5.58
C ILE A 122 22.44 -7.52 -5.95
N THR A 123 22.39 -6.99 -7.16
CA THR A 123 23.30 -5.92 -7.57
C THR A 123 22.55 -4.60 -7.56
N TYR A 124 23.23 -3.53 -7.17
CA TYR A 124 22.68 -2.19 -7.20
C TYR A 124 23.69 -1.19 -7.76
N GLN A 125 23.18 -0.08 -8.29
CA GLN A 125 23.94 1.07 -8.75
C GLN A 125 23.36 2.34 -8.13
N ILE A 126 24.22 3.18 -7.56
CA ILE A 126 23.83 4.53 -7.13
C ILE A 126 23.79 5.42 -8.37
N GLU A 127 22.59 5.84 -8.78
CA GLU A 127 22.38 6.72 -9.94
C GLU A 127 22.44 8.19 -9.57
N ASN A 128 22.02 8.53 -8.36
CA ASN A 128 22.04 9.90 -7.86
C ASN A 128 22.36 9.93 -6.35
N LYS A 129 23.01 11.02 -5.94
CA LYS A 129 23.33 11.32 -4.53
C LYS A 129 23.20 12.81 -4.27
N GLU A 130 22.46 13.17 -3.23
CA GLU A 130 22.27 14.54 -2.79
C GLU A 130 22.62 14.65 -1.30
N PHE A 131 23.46 15.63 -0.95
CA PHE A 131 23.88 15.86 0.42
C PHE A 131 23.48 17.26 0.87
N ASN A 132 22.88 17.36 2.04
CA ASN A 132 22.60 18.62 2.70
C ASN A 132 23.18 18.61 4.11
N GLN A 133 24.33 19.28 4.27
CA GLN A 133 25.06 19.36 5.53
C GLN A 133 24.32 20.19 6.58
N VAL A 134 23.59 21.23 6.17
CA VAL A 134 22.88 22.15 7.09
C VAL A 134 21.83 21.40 7.91
N ILE A 135 21.12 20.47 7.28
CA ILE A 135 20.11 19.63 7.94
C ILE A 135 20.56 18.18 8.19
N SER A 136 21.85 17.89 7.98
CA SER A 136 22.44 16.56 8.13
C SER A 136 21.63 15.45 7.43
N LYS A 137 21.34 15.67 6.14
CA LYS A 137 20.55 14.77 5.28
C LYS A 137 21.39 14.25 4.11
N ALA A 138 21.29 12.96 3.81
CA ALA A 138 21.74 12.34 2.58
C ALA A 138 20.55 11.69 1.85
N SER A 139 20.51 11.81 0.53
CA SER A 139 19.50 11.20 -0.33
C SER A 139 20.14 10.45 -1.48
N PHE A 140 19.59 9.28 -1.82
CA PHE A 140 20.14 8.39 -2.82
C PHE A 140 19.04 7.81 -3.71
N ASP A 141 19.31 7.75 -5.02
CA ASP A 141 18.53 6.95 -5.95
C ASP A 141 19.36 5.70 -6.30
N LEU A 142 18.85 4.52 -5.92
CA LEU A 142 19.47 3.22 -6.15
C LEU A 142 18.69 2.47 -7.22
N ARG A 143 19.38 2.09 -8.29
CA ARG A 143 18.90 1.10 -9.26
C ARG A 143 19.21 -0.29 -8.74
N ILE A 144 18.19 -1.11 -8.48
CA ILE A 144 18.35 -2.51 -8.05
C ILE A 144 18.05 -3.45 -9.22
N SER A 145 18.75 -4.58 -9.29
CA SER A 145 18.63 -5.50 -10.44
C SER A 145 17.33 -6.29 -10.50
N LYS A 146 16.63 -6.44 -9.37
CA LYS A 146 15.39 -7.21 -9.24
C LYS A 146 14.57 -6.73 -8.05
N ARG A 147 13.31 -7.18 -7.98
CA ARG A 147 12.48 -7.07 -6.78
C ARG A 147 13.10 -7.86 -5.63
N VAL A 148 12.94 -7.33 -4.43
CA VAL A 148 13.57 -7.85 -3.21
C VAL A 148 12.58 -7.75 -2.05
N ASP A 149 12.85 -8.44 -0.95
CA ASP A 149 12.03 -8.32 0.26
C ASP A 149 12.49 -7.16 1.18
N GLU A 150 11.75 -6.94 2.26
CA GLU A 150 12.06 -5.88 3.22
C GLU A 150 13.41 -6.08 3.91
N ASN A 151 13.82 -7.33 4.19
CA ASN A 151 15.10 -7.61 4.84
C ASN A 151 16.26 -7.29 3.90
N GLN A 152 16.13 -7.62 2.62
CA GLN A 152 17.10 -7.27 1.60
C GLN A 152 17.19 -5.75 1.40
N ILE A 153 16.07 -5.02 1.46
CA ILE A 153 16.10 -3.55 1.44
C ILE A 153 16.79 -2.98 2.68
N ARG A 154 16.58 -3.59 3.85
CA ARG A 154 17.24 -3.21 5.09
C ARG A 154 18.76 -3.39 4.99
N GLU A 155 19.22 -4.52 4.47
CA GLU A 155 20.64 -4.80 4.25
C GLU A 155 21.26 -3.77 3.30
N LEU A 156 20.62 -3.51 2.16
CA LEU A 156 21.06 -2.48 1.20
C LEU A 156 21.09 -1.07 1.82
N ALA A 157 20.07 -0.71 2.62
CA ALA A 157 20.04 0.58 3.30
C ALA A 157 21.22 0.73 4.26
N GLN A 158 21.50 -0.32 5.05
CA GLN A 158 22.61 -0.33 6.01
C GLN A 158 23.97 -0.24 5.31
N GLU A 159 24.15 -0.94 4.19
CA GLU A 159 25.36 -0.85 3.36
C GLU A 159 25.59 0.59 2.89
N VAL A 160 24.60 1.22 2.26
CA VAL A 160 24.68 2.62 1.82
C VAL A 160 24.95 3.57 2.99
N MET A 161 24.29 3.38 4.13
CA MET A 161 24.51 4.22 5.31
C MET A 161 25.94 4.08 5.87
N SER A 162 26.51 2.88 5.82
CA SER A 162 27.88 2.60 6.25
C SER A 162 28.91 3.23 5.32
N ASP A 163 28.66 3.23 4.01
CA ASP A 163 29.54 3.82 3.00
C ASP A 163 29.52 5.35 3.03
N PHE A 164 28.42 5.95 3.48
CA PHE A 164 28.22 7.39 3.56
C PHE A 164 27.88 7.84 4.99
N PRO A 165 28.79 7.70 5.97
CA PRO A 165 28.50 8.03 7.36
C PRO A 165 28.41 9.56 7.58
N GLY A 166 27.85 9.97 8.72
CA GLY A 166 27.87 11.36 9.17
C GLY A 166 26.59 12.17 8.94
N TYR A 167 25.52 11.53 8.50
CA TYR A 167 24.20 12.15 8.35
C TYR A 167 23.22 11.63 9.41
N ARG A 168 22.33 12.50 9.89
CA ARG A 168 21.24 12.13 10.81
C ARG A 168 20.02 11.60 10.07
N LYS A 169 19.89 11.93 8.80
CA LYS A 169 18.76 11.55 7.94
C LYS A 169 19.25 10.91 6.65
N TYR A 170 18.72 9.74 6.33
CA TYR A 170 18.92 9.09 5.05
C TYR A 170 17.58 8.89 4.37
N PHE A 171 17.50 9.19 3.08
CA PHE A 171 16.36 8.88 2.23
C PHE A 171 16.89 8.11 1.02
N ILE A 172 16.55 6.84 0.93
CA ILE A 172 17.04 5.93 -0.11
C ILE A 172 15.84 5.49 -0.93
N PHE A 173 15.87 5.79 -2.21
CA PHE A 173 14.82 5.46 -3.17
C PHE A 173 15.31 4.31 -4.04
N TYR A 174 14.52 3.25 -4.14
CA TYR A 174 14.89 2.03 -4.86
C TYR A 174 14.07 1.92 -6.16
N TRP A 175 14.77 1.80 -7.28
CA TRP A 175 14.22 1.78 -8.63
C TRP A 175 14.53 0.45 -9.31
N LEU A 176 13.54 -0.17 -9.95
CA LEU A 176 13.74 -1.36 -10.78
C LEU A 176 14.34 -0.99 -12.15
N PRO A 177 14.98 -1.91 -12.89
CA PRO A 177 15.74 -1.59 -14.12
C PRO A 177 15.02 -0.67 -15.11
N ASP A 178 13.72 -0.90 -15.34
CA ASP A 178 12.95 -0.22 -16.38
C ASP A 178 12.18 1.03 -15.90
N MET A 179 12.40 1.48 -14.66
CA MET A 179 11.67 2.63 -14.08
C MET A 179 12.33 3.97 -14.39
N GLU A 180 11.54 4.98 -14.77
CA GLU A 180 12.02 6.35 -14.84
C GLU A 180 12.18 6.96 -13.42
N ILE A 181 13.36 7.51 -13.13
CA ILE A 181 13.61 8.25 -11.87
C ILE A 181 12.69 9.47 -11.80
N GLY A 182 12.18 9.75 -10.61
CA GLY A 182 11.30 10.89 -10.33
C GLY A 182 9.81 10.61 -10.54
N ARG A 183 9.42 9.39 -10.97
CA ARG A 183 8.01 8.98 -11.14
C ARG A 183 7.45 8.09 -10.01
N GLY A 184 8.05 8.19 -8.82
CA GLY A 184 7.75 7.32 -7.69
C GLY A 184 8.63 6.08 -7.70
N ALA A 185 9.36 5.86 -6.61
CA ALA A 185 10.27 4.72 -6.47
C ALA A 185 9.48 3.43 -6.16
N TRP A 186 10.03 2.28 -6.54
CA TRP A 186 9.40 0.98 -6.23
C TRP A 186 9.42 0.69 -4.73
N ALA A 187 10.50 1.06 -4.04
CA ALA A 187 10.55 1.08 -2.59
C ALA A 187 11.26 2.33 -2.09
N ILE A 188 11.04 2.66 -0.83
CA ILE A 188 11.69 3.76 -0.13
C ILE A 188 12.12 3.25 1.24
N SER A 189 13.33 3.61 1.65
CA SER A 189 13.73 3.54 3.05
C SER A 189 14.13 4.91 3.55
N HIS A 190 13.74 5.23 4.78
CA HIS A 190 14.19 6.43 5.44
C HIS A 190 14.63 6.13 6.86
N TYR A 191 15.78 6.71 7.22
CA TYR A 191 16.33 6.66 8.55
C TYR A 191 16.33 8.08 9.11
N ASN A 192 15.87 8.24 10.35
CA ASN A 192 15.91 9.50 11.07
C ASN A 192 16.39 9.28 12.49
N ALA A 193 17.56 9.82 12.83
CA ALA A 193 18.15 9.67 14.15
C ALA A 193 17.36 10.38 15.28
N SER A 194 16.38 11.24 14.96
CA SER A 194 15.51 11.85 15.97
C SER A 194 14.36 10.96 16.42
N ASP A 195 13.99 9.95 15.63
CA ASP A 195 12.79 9.14 15.82
C ASP A 195 13.25 7.72 16.14
N ASP A 196 13.32 7.34 17.43
CA ASP A 196 13.68 6.02 17.99
C ASP A 196 14.85 5.24 17.30
N ASN A 197 15.66 5.92 16.48
CA ASN A 197 16.68 5.36 15.59
C ASN A 197 16.20 4.18 14.70
N TYR A 198 14.94 4.18 14.27
CA TYR A 198 14.41 3.08 13.44
C TYR A 198 14.50 3.40 11.95
N LEU A 199 14.99 2.43 11.18
CA LEU A 199 14.91 2.44 9.72
C LEU A 199 13.49 2.07 9.33
N GLN A 200 12.81 2.97 8.62
CA GLN A 200 11.50 2.72 8.03
C GLN A 200 11.66 2.28 6.59
N ILE A 201 10.94 1.24 6.21
CA ILE A 201 10.93 0.71 4.84
C ILE A 201 9.48 0.69 4.36
N THR A 202 9.27 1.09 3.12
CA THR A 202 7.97 1.03 2.46
C THR A 202 8.19 0.55 1.03
N ILE A 203 7.68 -0.64 0.72
CA ILE A 203 7.61 -1.16 -0.64
C ILE A 203 6.28 -0.67 -1.24
N GLN A 204 6.37 0.10 -2.32
CA GLN A 204 5.23 0.76 -2.98
C GLN A 204 4.75 0.00 -4.22
N GLY A 205 5.67 -0.71 -4.88
CA GLY A 205 5.36 -1.59 -5.99
C GLY A 205 5.03 -3.01 -5.56
N ALA A 206 4.72 -3.84 -6.55
CA ALA A 206 4.37 -5.24 -6.33
C ALA A 206 5.61 -6.04 -5.89
N SER A 207 5.40 -7.04 -5.04
CA SER A 207 6.41 -8.07 -4.76
C SER A 207 6.66 -8.94 -6.00
N GLU A 208 7.72 -9.75 -5.97
CA GLU A 208 8.00 -10.72 -7.05
C GLU A 208 6.84 -11.71 -7.25
N GLU A 209 6.23 -12.17 -6.16
CA GLU A 209 5.11 -13.11 -6.18
C GLU A 209 3.84 -12.47 -6.75
N GLU A 210 3.59 -11.20 -6.39
CA GLU A 210 2.46 -10.43 -6.90
C GLU A 210 2.61 -10.15 -8.40
N GLU A 211 3.82 -9.78 -8.84
CA GLU A 211 4.14 -9.64 -10.25
C GLU A 211 3.94 -10.97 -10.99
N PHE A 212 4.46 -12.06 -10.45
CA PHE A 212 4.28 -13.39 -11.02
C PHE A 212 2.79 -13.75 -11.12
N ARG A 213 2.00 -13.51 -10.08
CA ARG A 213 0.55 -13.73 -10.06
C ARG A 213 -0.16 -12.91 -11.13
N MET A 214 0.15 -11.62 -11.26
CA MET A 214 -0.43 -10.76 -12.31
C MET A 214 -0.10 -11.28 -13.72
N LYS A 215 1.16 -11.66 -13.96
CA LYS A 215 1.64 -12.13 -15.26
C LYS A 215 1.14 -13.54 -15.61
N SER A 216 0.89 -14.39 -14.60
CA SER A 216 0.42 -15.77 -14.77
C SER A 216 -1.10 -15.91 -14.76
N THR A 217 -1.84 -14.88 -14.35
CA THR A 217 -3.30 -14.90 -14.33
C THR A 217 -3.84 -15.25 -15.72
N SER A 218 -4.70 -16.26 -15.77
CA SER A 218 -5.17 -16.83 -17.02
C SER A 218 -5.91 -15.78 -17.86
N VAL A 219 -5.60 -15.82 -19.15
CA VAL A 219 -6.22 -14.93 -20.11
C VAL A 219 -7.66 -15.40 -20.34
N PRO A 220 -8.65 -14.50 -20.33
CA PRO A 220 -10.03 -14.86 -20.61
C PRO A 220 -10.19 -15.61 -21.95
N ASN A 221 -11.24 -16.43 -22.04
CA ASN A 221 -11.57 -17.16 -23.27
C ASN A 221 -11.75 -16.17 -24.43
N GLY A 222 -10.92 -16.28 -25.47
CA GLY A 222 -11.00 -15.36 -26.61
C GLY A 222 -9.67 -15.21 -27.37
N GLU A 223 -9.73 -14.40 -28.42
CA GLU A 223 -8.55 -14.01 -29.19
C GLU A 223 -7.83 -12.87 -28.46
N ILE A 224 -6.57 -13.08 -28.08
CA ILE A 224 -5.74 -12.07 -27.42
C ILE A 224 -5.21 -11.12 -28.49
N ILE A 225 -5.51 -9.83 -28.35
CA ILE A 225 -4.97 -8.78 -29.24
C ILE A 225 -3.61 -8.32 -28.73
N GLY A 226 -3.46 -8.23 -27.40
CA GLY A 226 -2.18 -7.93 -26.79
C GLY A 226 -2.23 -7.91 -25.27
N ARG A 227 -1.04 -7.88 -24.69
CA ARG A 227 -0.78 -7.92 -23.27
C ARG A 227 0.24 -6.84 -22.93
N TRP A 228 0.00 -6.11 -21.85
CA TRP A 228 0.85 -5.02 -21.41
C TRP A 228 0.95 -5.01 -19.89
N TYR A 229 2.09 -4.56 -19.40
CA TYR A 229 2.37 -4.45 -17.99
C TYR A 229 2.56 -2.98 -17.61
N ASP A 230 1.72 -2.52 -16.68
CA ASP A 230 1.87 -1.23 -16.03
C ASP A 230 2.73 -1.43 -14.79
N GLY A 231 3.97 -0.95 -14.82
CA GLY A 231 4.94 -1.09 -13.73
C GLY A 231 5.00 0.12 -12.79
N ARG A 232 4.02 1.02 -12.83
CA ARG A 232 4.00 2.19 -11.95
C ARG A 232 3.68 1.78 -10.50
N PRO A 233 4.44 2.25 -9.50
CA PRO A 233 4.16 1.93 -8.10
C PRO A 233 2.73 2.28 -7.71
N HIS A 234 2.17 1.52 -6.75
CA HIS A 234 0.78 1.59 -6.28
C HIS A 234 -0.32 1.20 -7.26
N VAL A 235 -0.05 1.17 -8.57
CA VAL A 235 -1.06 0.87 -9.61
C VAL A 235 -0.58 -0.22 -10.57
N GLU A 236 0.39 -1.02 -10.14
CA GLU A 236 0.93 -2.09 -10.96
C GLU A 236 -0.18 -3.04 -11.38
N SER A 237 -0.21 -3.36 -12.67
CA SER A 237 -1.25 -4.22 -13.22
C SER A 237 -0.85 -4.88 -14.54
N MET A 238 -1.41 -6.06 -14.77
CA MET A 238 -1.39 -6.73 -16.06
C MET A 238 -2.64 -6.37 -16.85
N ILE A 239 -2.46 -5.79 -18.03
CA ILE A 239 -3.53 -5.34 -18.92
C ILE A 239 -3.59 -6.28 -20.12
N THR A 240 -4.78 -6.79 -20.43
CA THR A 240 -5.02 -7.64 -21.59
C THR A 240 -6.18 -7.09 -22.41
N ILE A 241 -5.95 -6.83 -23.69
CA ILE A 241 -7.03 -6.54 -24.64
C ILE A 241 -7.31 -7.82 -25.43
N TYR A 242 -8.57 -8.23 -25.47
CA TYR A 242 -8.98 -9.50 -26.05
C TYR A 242 -10.37 -9.38 -26.69
N LYS A 243 -10.68 -10.35 -27.56
CA LYS A 243 -11.97 -10.46 -28.24
C LYS A 243 -12.65 -11.75 -27.84
N GLU A 244 -13.84 -11.61 -27.26
CA GLU A 244 -14.67 -12.72 -26.80
C GLU A 244 -16.03 -12.64 -27.50
N ASN A 245 -16.44 -13.70 -28.22
CA ASN A 245 -17.71 -13.76 -28.94
C ASN A 245 -17.96 -12.56 -29.89
N GLY A 246 -16.90 -12.04 -30.50
CA GLY A 246 -16.99 -10.87 -31.39
C GLY A 246 -16.86 -9.52 -30.68
N GLN A 247 -17.06 -9.47 -29.36
CA GLN A 247 -16.98 -8.26 -28.54
C GLN A 247 -15.54 -8.00 -28.08
N LEU A 248 -15.09 -6.75 -28.20
CA LEU A 248 -13.78 -6.31 -27.73
C LEU A 248 -13.85 -5.94 -26.25
N LYS A 249 -12.86 -6.38 -25.47
CA LYS A 249 -12.79 -6.20 -24.02
C LYS A 249 -11.38 -5.89 -23.56
N ILE A 250 -11.28 -5.26 -22.40
CA ILE A 250 -10.04 -5.07 -21.65
C ILE A 250 -10.18 -5.67 -20.26
N ARG A 251 -9.20 -6.48 -19.86
CA ARG A 251 -9.01 -6.97 -18.51
C ARG A 251 -7.83 -6.26 -17.87
N GLN A 252 -8.00 -5.80 -16.64
CA GLN A 252 -6.90 -5.33 -15.80
C GLN A 252 -6.84 -6.20 -14.55
N VAL A 253 -5.68 -6.83 -14.30
CA VAL A 253 -5.40 -7.65 -13.12
C VAL A 253 -4.44 -6.87 -12.23
N HIS A 254 -4.81 -6.64 -10.98
CA HIS A 254 -4.04 -5.88 -10.00
C HIS A 254 -3.09 -6.78 -9.19
N SER A 255 -2.17 -6.17 -8.44
CA SER A 255 -1.17 -6.89 -7.64
C SER A 255 -1.81 -7.87 -6.66
N ASP A 256 -2.93 -7.53 -6.05
CA ASP A 256 -3.71 -8.40 -5.15
C ASP A 256 -4.42 -9.58 -5.85
N GLY A 257 -4.31 -9.68 -7.18
CA GLY A 257 -4.96 -10.69 -8.00
C GLY A 257 -6.42 -10.38 -8.34
N SER A 258 -6.99 -9.29 -7.80
CA SER A 258 -8.30 -8.81 -8.22
C SER A 258 -8.24 -8.37 -9.69
N PHE A 259 -9.36 -8.48 -10.40
CA PHE A 259 -9.43 -8.07 -11.80
C PHE A 259 -10.79 -7.48 -12.15
N GLY A 260 -10.80 -6.70 -13.22
CA GLY A 260 -12.03 -6.16 -13.82
C GLY A 260 -11.99 -6.23 -15.33
N ASP A 261 -13.14 -6.55 -15.92
CA ASP A 261 -13.37 -6.51 -17.37
C ASP A 261 -14.19 -5.28 -17.74
N LYS A 262 -13.85 -4.65 -18.86
CA LYS A 262 -14.64 -3.58 -19.47
C LYS A 262 -14.77 -3.82 -20.97
N ASP A 263 -15.95 -3.53 -21.50
CA ASP A 263 -16.16 -3.53 -22.95
C ASP A 263 -15.43 -2.34 -23.58
N LEU A 264 -14.90 -2.58 -24.77
CA LEU A 264 -14.21 -1.60 -25.59
C LEU A 264 -14.93 -1.39 -26.93
N GLU A 265 -14.91 -0.16 -27.40
CA GLU A 265 -15.25 0.24 -28.76
C GLU A 265 -13.98 0.65 -29.50
N LEU A 266 -13.83 0.18 -30.74
CA LEU A 266 -12.72 0.57 -31.60
C LEU A 266 -13.14 1.73 -32.51
N ASN A 267 -12.50 2.89 -32.36
CA ASN A 267 -12.67 4.04 -33.24
C ASN A 267 -11.33 4.41 -33.88
N GLY A 268 -11.10 3.92 -35.10
CA GLY A 268 -9.80 4.03 -35.77
C GLY A 268 -8.72 3.26 -35.00
N LYS A 269 -7.74 3.98 -34.44
CA LYS A 269 -6.66 3.41 -33.60
C LYS A 269 -6.91 3.55 -32.09
N LYS A 270 -8.11 3.99 -31.68
CA LYS A 270 -8.46 4.23 -30.27
C LYS A 270 -9.35 3.12 -29.74
N TYR A 271 -8.99 2.59 -28.59
CA TYR A 271 -9.79 1.66 -27.80
C TYR A 271 -10.49 2.45 -26.70
N ILE A 272 -11.80 2.65 -26.83
CA ILE A 272 -12.60 3.51 -25.97
C ILE A 272 -13.41 2.62 -25.02
N TYR A 273 -13.40 2.94 -23.73
CA TYR A 273 -14.32 2.33 -22.75
C TYR A 273 -15.27 3.39 -22.22
N GLN A 274 -16.41 2.97 -21.69
CA GLN A 274 -17.36 3.89 -21.08
C GLN A 274 -16.78 4.46 -19.78
N ASN A 275 -16.47 5.76 -19.79
CA ASN A 275 -16.07 6.53 -18.62
C ASN A 275 -16.52 7.99 -18.73
N GLN A 276 -16.59 8.69 -17.60
CA GLN A 276 -17.04 10.09 -17.54
C GLN A 276 -15.96 11.10 -17.96
N PHE A 277 -14.73 10.65 -18.16
CA PHE A 277 -13.55 11.50 -18.32
C PHE A 277 -13.06 11.62 -19.77
N GLY A 278 -13.60 10.80 -20.68
CA GLY A 278 -13.17 10.71 -22.07
C GLY A 278 -11.81 10.01 -22.24
N GLU A 279 -11.47 9.13 -21.31
CA GLU A 279 -10.23 8.36 -21.37
C GLU A 279 -10.31 7.26 -22.42
N PHE A 280 -9.18 6.99 -23.10
CA PHE A 280 -9.07 5.94 -24.09
C PHE A 280 -7.65 5.35 -24.11
N PHE A 281 -7.53 4.14 -24.63
CA PHE A 281 -6.25 3.50 -24.88
C PHE A 281 -5.85 3.60 -26.35
N ARG A 282 -4.55 3.60 -26.59
CA ARG A 282 -3.97 3.56 -27.94
C ARG A 282 -2.72 2.68 -27.90
N ILE A 283 -2.59 1.80 -28.89
CA ILE A 283 -1.33 1.08 -29.12
C ILE A 283 -0.39 2.02 -29.89
N GLU A 284 0.76 2.27 -29.29
CA GLU A 284 1.82 3.12 -29.83
C GLU A 284 2.60 2.39 -30.94
N ASN A 285 3.42 3.13 -31.68
CA ASN A 285 4.20 2.56 -32.79
C ASN A 285 5.24 1.53 -32.33
N ASP A 286 5.69 1.61 -31.08
CA ASP A 286 6.59 0.65 -30.43
C ASP A 286 5.84 -0.56 -29.84
N GLY A 287 4.51 -0.61 -30.00
CA GLY A 287 3.65 -1.67 -29.49
C GLY A 287 3.21 -1.47 -28.03
N ASN A 288 3.69 -0.44 -27.33
CA ASN A 288 3.26 -0.14 -25.96
C ASN A 288 1.82 0.39 -25.92
N LEU A 289 1.16 0.27 -24.76
CA LEU A 289 -0.22 0.74 -24.59
C LEU A 289 -0.22 2.09 -23.87
N GLY A 290 -0.53 3.15 -24.61
CA GLY A 290 -0.69 4.49 -24.06
C GLY A 290 -2.10 4.71 -23.51
N TRP A 291 -2.17 5.37 -22.34
CA TRP A 291 -3.41 5.85 -21.74
C TRP A 291 -3.54 7.34 -21.99
N TYR A 292 -4.68 7.75 -22.55
CA TYR A 292 -4.92 9.11 -22.99
C TYR A 292 -6.16 9.71 -22.33
N GLY A 293 -6.06 10.98 -21.98
CA GLY A 293 -7.19 11.81 -21.59
C GLY A 293 -7.26 13.08 -22.45
N LYS A 294 -8.02 14.08 -21.99
CA LYS A 294 -8.16 15.37 -22.69
C LYS A 294 -6.84 16.10 -22.91
N ASN A 295 -5.87 15.92 -22.00
CA ASN A 295 -4.56 16.58 -22.02
C ASN A 295 -3.46 15.76 -22.70
N GLY A 296 -3.81 14.69 -23.41
CA GLY A 296 -2.84 13.79 -24.04
C GLY A 296 -2.53 12.56 -23.19
N ARG A 297 -1.35 11.95 -23.45
CA ARG A 297 -0.92 10.70 -22.81
C ARG A 297 -0.53 10.97 -21.36
N PHE A 298 -1.10 10.24 -20.42
CA PHE A 298 -0.76 10.34 -19.00
C PHE A 298 -0.14 9.07 -18.41
N ALA A 299 -0.27 7.92 -19.09
CA ALA A 299 0.42 6.68 -18.71
C ALA A 299 0.83 5.86 -19.94
N LEU A 300 1.77 4.94 -19.72
CA LEU A 300 2.26 3.99 -20.71
C LEU A 300 2.47 2.65 -20.02
N ALA A 301 1.94 1.58 -20.60
CA ALA A 301 2.19 0.21 -20.17
C ALA A 301 3.05 -0.50 -21.23
N SER A 302 4.07 -1.22 -20.76
CA SER A 302 5.05 -1.89 -21.61
C SER A 302 4.45 -3.16 -22.20
N LYS A 303 4.65 -3.40 -23.49
CA LYS A 303 4.18 -4.63 -24.12
C LYS A 303 4.87 -5.84 -23.46
N VAL A 304 4.07 -6.87 -23.15
CA VAL A 304 4.53 -8.17 -22.69
C VAL A 304 4.11 -9.15 -23.79
N ASP A 305 5.07 -9.88 -24.33
CA ASP A 305 4.94 -10.79 -25.50
C ASP A 305 4.99 -10.08 -26.87
#